data_AF-A0A6P4DT97-F1
#
_entry.id   AF-A0A6P4DT97-F1
#
_cell.length_a   1.000
_cell.length_b   1.000
_cell.length_c   1.000
_cell.angle_alpha   90.00
_cell.angle_beta   90.00
_cell.angle_gamma   90.00
#
_symmetry.space_group_name_H-M   'P 1'
#
loop_
_entity.id
_entity.type
_entity.pdbx_description
1 polymer ?
#
loop_
_entity_poly.entity_id
_entity_poly.type
_entity_poly.pdbx_seq_one_letter_code
_entity_poly.pdbx_strand_id
1 'polypeptide(L)'
;MRRDQRSPKQDPILSSQYVVCEGRYNCRFEALDRTLRNLMSVTDQHKTHQPFGGKIVVLGGDFRQILPVIPKESRHDILASAINSSHLWSFCKVLKLHTNMRLLMSSSDQDEGEMKIFANWILDVGNRNIGSVVGDELEVEILDDLLITTTDDPLSHLVDFAYPNLLQNMSDYRYFQRVAVMLLRNIDQTSGLCNETRLIVNKLGNNVIGATVVTGRNIGDKVYIPRMNLIPSDSGLPFKFQRRQFSLTVCFAMTINMSQGQSLSHVRLYLPKSVFTHEQLYVALSRVKSHSGLRVLILNEDGNPKLSTTNIVFKEVFNNI
;
A
#
# COMPACT_ATOMS: atom_id res chain seq x y z
N MET A 1 50.06 3.74 -12.66
CA MET A 1 49.23 2.97 -13.63
C MET A 1 48.71 1.71 -12.92
N ARG A 2 47.60 1.80 -12.19
CA ARG A 2 46.90 0.62 -11.64
C ARG A 2 45.55 0.56 -12.36
N ARG A 3 45.42 -0.41 -13.28
CA ARG A 3 44.13 -0.71 -13.91
C ARG A 3 43.25 -1.34 -12.84
N ASP A 4 42.14 -0.66 -12.54
CA ASP A 4 41.05 -1.18 -11.72
C ASP A 4 40.44 -2.38 -12.46
N GLN A 5 40.86 -3.60 -12.11
CA GLN A 5 40.22 -4.84 -12.58
C GLN A 5 38.90 -5.02 -11.81
N ARG A 6 37.87 -4.29 -12.21
CA ARG A 6 36.49 -4.72 -11.95
C ARG A 6 36.03 -5.52 -13.15
N SER A 7 35.78 -6.81 -12.94
CA SER A 7 35.02 -7.63 -13.89
C SER A 7 33.77 -6.86 -14.34
N PRO A 8 33.39 -6.85 -15.63
CA PRO A 8 32.13 -6.25 -16.02
C PRO A 8 31.03 -7.04 -15.32
N LYS A 9 30.35 -6.44 -14.34
CA LYS A 9 29.16 -7.04 -13.75
C LYS A 9 28.21 -7.29 -14.92
N GLN A 10 27.91 -8.56 -15.21
CA GLN A 10 26.92 -8.91 -16.22
C GLN A 10 25.63 -8.16 -15.92
N ASP A 11 25.00 -7.61 -16.96
CA ASP A 11 23.73 -6.92 -16.81
C ASP A 11 22.71 -7.89 -16.16
N PRO A 12 22.17 -7.57 -14.97
CA PRO A 12 21.24 -8.43 -14.27
C PRO A 12 20.03 -8.82 -15.14
N ILE A 13 19.62 -7.95 -16.05
CA ILE A 13 18.48 -8.17 -16.95
C ILE A 13 18.81 -9.21 -18.02
N LEU A 14 20.03 -9.16 -18.57
CA LEU A 14 20.46 -10.12 -19.60
C LEU A 14 20.70 -11.50 -18.99
N SER A 15 21.26 -11.55 -17.78
CA SER A 15 21.61 -12.79 -17.08
C SER A 15 20.43 -13.51 -16.39
N SER A 16 19.35 -12.80 -16.04
CA SER A 16 18.23 -13.38 -15.31
C SER A 16 17.36 -14.28 -16.19
N GLN A 17 16.88 -15.41 -15.67
CA GLN A 17 15.87 -16.22 -16.38
C GLN A 17 14.44 -15.83 -15.99
N TYR A 18 14.29 -15.27 -14.78
CA TYR A 18 13.02 -14.97 -14.15
C TYR A 18 12.91 -13.48 -13.84
N VAL A 19 11.72 -12.91 -14.04
CA VAL A 19 11.36 -11.56 -13.60
C VAL A 19 10.14 -11.66 -12.72
N VAL A 20 10.22 -11.18 -11.48
CA VAL A 20 9.08 -11.12 -10.56
C VAL A 20 8.63 -9.68 -10.49
N CYS A 21 7.34 -9.46 -10.71
CA CYS A 21 6.75 -8.12 -10.62
C CYS A 21 5.53 -8.13 -9.73
N GLU A 22 5.41 -7.11 -8.91
CA GLU A 22 4.18 -6.81 -8.19
C GLU A 22 3.49 -5.60 -8.83
N GLY A 23 2.17 -5.68 -8.96
CA GLY A 23 1.36 -4.61 -9.53
C GLY A 23 0.46 -5.11 -10.66
N ARG A 24 -0.49 -4.26 -11.06
CA ARG A 24 -1.59 -4.63 -11.95
C ARG A 24 -1.75 -3.69 -13.16
N TYR A 25 -0.75 -2.86 -13.43
CA TYR A 25 -0.82 -1.80 -14.44
C TYR A 25 -0.31 -2.30 -15.80
N ASN A 26 -1.17 -2.42 -16.80
CA ASN A 26 -0.78 -2.90 -18.13
C ASN A 26 0.34 -2.07 -18.76
N CYS A 27 0.29 -0.74 -18.68
CA CYS A 27 1.26 0.14 -19.35
C CYS A 27 2.70 -0.10 -18.87
N ARG A 28 2.87 -0.47 -17.59
CA ARG A 28 4.18 -0.85 -17.04
C ARG A 28 4.66 -2.18 -17.59
N PHE A 29 3.76 -3.15 -17.72
CA PHE A 29 4.07 -4.48 -18.24
C PHE A 29 4.30 -4.49 -19.75
N GLU A 30 3.56 -3.70 -20.51
CA GLU A 30 3.75 -3.53 -21.95
C GLU A 30 5.03 -2.77 -22.27
N ALA A 31 5.39 -1.77 -21.46
CA ALA A 31 6.70 -1.12 -21.56
C ALA A 31 7.83 -2.08 -21.19
N LEU A 32 7.67 -2.90 -20.14
CA LEU A 32 8.63 -3.92 -19.73
C LEU A 32 8.81 -4.98 -20.82
N ASP A 33 7.72 -5.48 -21.39
CA ASP A 33 7.72 -6.45 -22.50
C ASP A 33 8.48 -5.91 -23.71
N ARG A 34 8.16 -4.69 -24.18
CA ARG A 34 8.89 -4.04 -25.27
C ARG A 34 10.38 -3.88 -24.96
N THR A 35 10.71 -3.47 -23.75
CA THR A 35 12.10 -3.29 -23.31
C THR A 35 12.85 -4.61 -23.32
N LEU A 36 12.27 -5.68 -22.76
CA LEU A 36 12.90 -6.99 -22.73
C LEU A 36 13.02 -7.62 -24.13
N ARG A 37 12.02 -7.48 -24.99
CA ARG A 37 12.13 -7.92 -26.40
C ARG A 37 13.28 -7.24 -27.12
N ASN A 38 13.43 -5.92 -26.95
CA ASN A 38 14.52 -5.15 -27.55
C ASN A 38 15.89 -5.51 -26.99
N LEU A 39 16.01 -5.75 -25.69
CA LEU A 39 17.29 -6.16 -25.09
C LEU A 39 17.67 -7.58 -25.49
N MET A 40 16.70 -8.49 -25.51
CA MET A 40 16.95 -9.89 -25.79
C MET A 40 17.17 -10.16 -27.29
N SER A 41 16.62 -9.32 -28.18
CA SER A 41 16.85 -9.42 -29.62
C SER A 41 18.31 -9.21 -30.03
N VAL A 42 19.09 -8.50 -29.20
CA VAL A 42 20.55 -8.37 -29.36
C VAL A 42 21.25 -9.73 -29.23
N THR A 43 20.70 -10.62 -28.40
CA THR A 43 21.27 -11.96 -28.18
C THR A 43 20.72 -13.00 -29.16
N ASP A 44 19.44 -12.88 -29.53
CA ASP A 44 18.73 -13.82 -30.40
C ASP A 44 17.52 -13.12 -31.02
N GLN A 45 17.54 -12.97 -32.34
CA GLN A 45 16.51 -12.26 -33.10
C GLN A 45 15.11 -12.89 -32.93
N HIS A 46 15.01 -14.20 -32.67
CA HIS A 46 13.73 -14.87 -32.44
C HIS A 46 13.02 -14.39 -31.16
N LYS A 47 13.76 -13.83 -30.19
CA LYS A 47 13.19 -13.32 -28.94
C LYS A 47 12.41 -12.03 -29.11
N THR A 48 12.56 -11.33 -30.24
CA THR A 48 11.81 -10.10 -30.57
C THR A 48 10.29 -10.31 -30.58
N HIS A 49 9.84 -11.53 -30.89
CA HIS A 49 8.41 -11.85 -30.97
C HIS A 49 7.90 -12.64 -29.76
N GLN A 50 8.77 -13.03 -28.84
CA GLN A 50 8.37 -13.74 -27.64
C GLN A 50 7.97 -12.74 -26.54
N PRO A 51 6.86 -12.97 -25.82
CA PRO A 51 6.53 -12.17 -24.64
C PRO A 51 7.73 -12.06 -23.69
N PHE A 52 8.01 -10.83 -23.25
CA PHE A 52 9.12 -10.46 -22.39
C PHE A 52 10.50 -10.95 -22.87
N GLY A 53 10.70 -11.08 -24.19
CA GLY A 53 11.98 -11.54 -24.75
C GLY A 53 12.32 -12.98 -24.38
N GLY A 54 11.31 -13.82 -24.13
CA GLY A 54 11.46 -15.23 -23.74
C GLY A 54 11.78 -15.44 -22.25
N LYS A 55 11.76 -14.39 -21.42
CA LYS A 55 11.92 -14.51 -19.97
C LYS A 55 10.65 -15.07 -19.33
N ILE A 56 10.82 -15.82 -18.25
CA ILE A 56 9.69 -16.26 -17.42
C ILE A 56 9.32 -15.11 -16.50
N VAL A 57 8.10 -14.58 -16.63
CA VAL A 57 7.60 -13.49 -15.79
C VAL A 57 6.54 -14.00 -14.83
N VAL A 58 6.75 -13.74 -13.54
CA VAL A 58 5.78 -14.06 -12.48
C VAL A 58 5.17 -12.75 -12.01
N LEU A 59 3.86 -12.62 -12.21
CA LEU A 59 3.08 -11.46 -11.77
C LEU A 59 2.38 -11.79 -10.44
N GLY A 60 2.69 -11.02 -9.40
CA GLY A 60 2.03 -11.07 -8.10
C GLY A 60 1.03 -9.93 -7.95
N GLY A 61 -0.19 -10.24 -7.51
CA GLY A 61 -1.20 -9.22 -7.24
C GLY A 61 -2.50 -9.81 -6.71
N ASP A 62 -3.33 -8.94 -6.14
CA ASP A 62 -4.68 -9.24 -5.70
C ASP A 62 -5.61 -8.25 -6.39
N PHE A 63 -6.50 -8.71 -7.28
CA PHE A 63 -7.40 -7.81 -8.01
C PHE A 63 -8.36 -7.03 -7.09
N ARG A 64 -8.51 -7.46 -5.84
CA ARG A 64 -9.27 -6.76 -4.81
C ARG A 64 -8.51 -5.63 -4.10
N GLN A 65 -7.33 -5.18 -4.55
CA GLN A 65 -6.75 -3.94 -3.99
C GLN A 65 -7.04 -2.73 -4.87
N ILE A 66 -6.85 -1.53 -4.32
CA ILE A 66 -7.19 -0.25 -4.96
C ILE A 66 -6.52 -0.15 -6.33
N LEU A 67 -7.31 0.30 -7.30
CA LEU A 67 -6.88 0.54 -8.66
C LEU A 67 -5.98 1.77 -8.77
N PRO A 68 -5.24 1.88 -9.88
CA PRO A 68 -4.48 3.07 -10.23
C PRO A 68 -5.31 4.35 -10.09
N VAL A 69 -4.78 5.37 -9.40
CA VAL A 69 -5.35 6.72 -9.48
C VAL A 69 -4.79 7.38 -10.74
N ILE A 70 -5.61 7.48 -11.78
CA ILE A 70 -5.25 8.15 -13.02
C ILE A 70 -5.98 9.50 -13.05
N PRO A 71 -5.26 10.64 -12.96
CA PRO A 71 -5.90 11.95 -12.86
C PRO A 71 -6.74 12.28 -14.09
N LYS A 72 -7.96 12.77 -13.87
CA LYS A 72 -8.90 13.22 -14.91
C LYS A 72 -9.40 12.12 -15.87
N GLU A 73 -9.15 10.86 -15.55
CA GLU A 73 -9.62 9.73 -16.36
C GLU A 73 -10.96 9.20 -15.90
N SER A 74 -11.67 8.52 -16.80
CA SER A 74 -12.95 7.90 -16.49
C SER A 74 -12.79 6.52 -15.81
N ARG A 75 -13.89 5.98 -15.28
CA ARG A 75 -13.93 4.59 -14.80
C ARG A 75 -13.49 3.59 -15.88
N HIS A 76 -13.83 3.84 -17.15
CA HIS A 76 -13.46 2.97 -18.24
C HIS A 76 -11.94 2.93 -18.45
N ASP A 77 -11.30 4.09 -18.39
CA ASP A 77 -9.84 4.22 -18.55
C ASP A 77 -9.10 3.56 -17.38
N ILE A 78 -9.61 3.71 -16.16
CA ILE A 78 -9.08 3.01 -14.98
C ILE A 78 -9.17 1.49 -15.16
N LEU A 79 -10.30 0.97 -15.65
CA LEU A 79 -10.47 -0.46 -15.93
C LEU A 79 -9.51 -0.93 -17.03
N ALA A 80 -9.41 -0.17 -18.12
CA ALA A 80 -8.52 -0.47 -19.24
C ALA A 80 -7.03 -0.46 -18.85
N SER A 81 -6.66 0.14 -17.72
CA SER A 81 -5.30 0.12 -17.19
C SER A 81 -4.91 -1.19 -16.48
N ALA A 82 -5.87 -2.08 -16.21
CA ALA A 82 -5.62 -3.35 -15.55
C ALA A 82 -4.89 -4.34 -16.47
N ILE A 83 -4.02 -5.18 -15.92
CA ILE A 83 -3.21 -6.14 -16.68
C ILE A 83 -4.05 -7.16 -17.47
N ASN A 84 -5.24 -7.52 -16.96
CA ASN A 84 -6.16 -8.42 -17.65
C ASN A 84 -6.88 -7.79 -18.85
N SER A 85 -6.74 -6.48 -19.05
CA SER A 85 -7.13 -5.78 -20.27
C SER A 85 -6.00 -5.66 -21.30
N SER A 86 -4.77 -6.06 -20.95
CA SER A 86 -3.64 -6.05 -21.87
C SER A 86 -3.70 -7.20 -22.86
N HIS A 87 -3.19 -6.98 -24.07
CA HIS A 87 -2.91 -8.04 -25.03
C HIS A 87 -1.99 -9.14 -24.46
N LEU A 88 -1.12 -8.79 -23.49
CA LEU A 88 -0.23 -9.74 -22.80
C LEU A 88 -0.99 -10.76 -21.93
N TRP A 89 -2.23 -10.47 -21.52
CA TRP A 89 -3.01 -11.37 -20.67
C TRP A 89 -3.29 -12.72 -21.33
N SER A 90 -3.40 -12.74 -22.67
CA SER A 90 -3.59 -13.97 -23.46
C SER A 90 -2.45 -15.00 -23.28
N PHE A 91 -1.26 -14.55 -22.85
CA PHE A 91 -0.11 -15.40 -22.56
C PHE A 91 0.01 -15.79 -21.08
N CYS A 92 -0.87 -15.27 -20.20
CA CYS A 92 -0.78 -15.48 -18.77
C CYS A 92 -1.51 -16.76 -18.33
N LYS A 93 -0.88 -17.51 -17.43
CA LYS A 93 -1.52 -18.60 -16.68
C LYS A 93 -1.86 -18.12 -15.27
N VAL A 94 -3.14 -18.11 -14.93
CA VAL A 94 -3.62 -17.67 -13.61
C VAL A 94 -3.45 -18.79 -12.58
N LEU A 95 -2.82 -18.49 -11.45
CA LEU A 95 -2.71 -19.36 -10.28
C LEU A 95 -3.35 -18.65 -9.08
N LYS A 96 -4.31 -19.29 -8.41
CA LYS A 96 -5.06 -18.72 -7.28
C LYS A 96 -4.50 -19.24 -5.96
N LEU A 97 -4.18 -18.32 -5.05
CA LEU A 97 -3.79 -18.65 -3.67
C LEU A 97 -5.03 -18.54 -2.78
N HIS A 98 -5.32 -19.59 -2.00
CA HIS A 98 -6.54 -19.68 -1.18
C HIS A 98 -6.27 -19.46 0.32
N THR A 99 -5.04 -19.66 0.76
CA THR A 99 -4.67 -19.58 2.18
C THR A 99 -4.23 -18.17 2.57
N ASN A 100 -4.98 -17.52 3.46
CA ASN A 100 -4.63 -16.20 3.98
C ASN A 100 -3.64 -16.29 5.15
N MET A 101 -2.35 -16.11 4.84
CA MET A 101 -1.28 -16.12 5.85
C MET A 101 -1.26 -14.88 6.77
N ARG A 102 -2.00 -13.81 6.46
CA ARG A 102 -2.05 -12.61 7.32
C ARG A 102 -2.82 -12.87 8.61
N LEU A 103 -3.84 -13.71 8.51
CA LEU A 103 -4.69 -14.07 9.65
C LEU A 103 -4.15 -15.32 10.36
N LEU A 104 -3.36 -16.20 9.76
CA LEU A 104 -2.83 -17.40 10.45
C LEU A 104 -1.81 -17.10 11.58
N MET A 105 -2.25 -16.58 12.74
CA MET A 105 -1.49 -16.50 13.99
C MET A 105 -2.42 -16.41 15.22
N SER A 106 -2.93 -17.55 15.68
CA SER A 106 -3.39 -17.73 17.07
C SER A 106 -3.27 -19.20 17.47
N SER A 107 -2.87 -19.45 18.71
CA SER A 107 -2.39 -20.72 19.24
C SER A 107 -3.45 -21.51 20.02
N SER A 108 -4.74 -21.27 19.76
CA SER A 108 -5.86 -21.97 20.41
C SER A 108 -7.00 -22.26 19.43
N ASP A 109 -7.69 -23.40 19.61
CA ASP A 109 -8.77 -23.86 18.72
C ASP A 109 -10.02 -22.95 18.75
N GLN A 110 -10.26 -22.23 19.86
CA GLN A 110 -11.39 -21.28 19.97
C GLN A 110 -11.13 -19.98 19.20
N ASP A 111 -9.89 -19.48 19.22
CA ASP A 111 -9.51 -18.28 18.46
C ASP A 111 -9.58 -18.51 16.94
N GLU A 112 -9.40 -19.75 16.48
CA GLU A 112 -9.42 -20.09 15.05
C GLU A 112 -10.82 -19.92 14.44
N GLY A 113 -11.87 -20.26 15.20
CA GLY A 113 -13.27 -20.13 14.76
C GLY A 113 -13.68 -18.67 14.53
N GLU A 114 -13.47 -17.82 15.53
CA GLU A 114 -13.76 -16.37 15.43
C GLU A 114 -12.96 -15.70 14.34
N MET A 115 -11.67 -16.06 14.23
CA MET A 115 -10.81 -15.54 13.18
C MET A 115 -11.28 -15.92 11.78
N LYS A 116 -11.75 -17.15 11.58
CA LYS A 116 -12.28 -17.59 10.29
C LYS A 116 -13.57 -16.85 9.94
N ILE A 117 -14.44 -16.62 10.92
CA ILE A 117 -15.66 -15.81 10.74
C ILE A 117 -15.29 -14.39 10.31
N PHE A 118 -14.35 -13.75 11.01
CA PHE A 118 -13.88 -12.41 10.68
C PHE A 118 -13.20 -12.35 9.29
N ALA A 119 -12.38 -13.35 8.97
CA ALA A 119 -11.75 -13.47 7.66
C ALA A 119 -12.78 -13.53 6.53
N ASN A 120 -13.81 -14.36 6.71
CA ASN A 120 -14.90 -14.50 5.75
C ASN A 120 -15.71 -13.22 5.63
N TRP A 121 -16.01 -12.55 6.75
CA TRP A 121 -16.70 -11.25 6.72
C TRP A 121 -15.93 -10.21 5.89
N ILE A 122 -14.60 -10.07 6.07
CA ILE A 122 -13.78 -9.18 5.22
C ILE A 122 -13.87 -9.59 3.74
N LEU A 123 -13.80 -10.89 3.45
CA LEU A 123 -13.91 -11.38 2.07
C LEU A 123 -15.29 -11.10 1.46
N ASP A 124 -16.36 -11.20 2.26
CA ASP A 124 -17.72 -10.92 1.83
C ASP A 124 -17.93 -9.44 1.51
N VAL A 125 -17.27 -8.53 2.25
CA VAL A 125 -17.19 -7.11 1.89
C VAL A 125 -16.58 -6.94 0.50
N GLY A 126 -15.41 -7.54 0.24
CA GLY A 126 -14.72 -7.42 -1.05
C GLY A 126 -15.45 -8.11 -2.21
N ASN A 127 -16.14 -9.22 -1.94
CA ASN A 127 -16.91 -9.95 -2.95
C ASN A 127 -18.29 -9.36 -3.22
N ARG A 128 -18.71 -8.36 -2.44
CA ARG A 128 -20.06 -7.80 -2.52
C ARG A 128 -21.16 -8.81 -2.17
N ASN A 129 -20.85 -9.76 -1.28
CA ASN A 129 -21.81 -10.76 -0.79
C ASN A 129 -22.70 -10.20 0.32
N ILE A 130 -22.25 -9.11 0.96
CA ILE A 130 -22.98 -8.40 2.01
C ILE A 130 -23.23 -6.95 1.60
N GLY A 131 -24.27 -6.37 2.19
CA GLY A 131 -24.70 -5.00 1.95
C GLY A 131 -26.08 -4.92 1.29
N SER A 132 -26.71 -3.77 1.45
CA SER A 132 -28.00 -3.44 0.87
C SER A 132 -27.82 -2.38 -0.21
N VAL A 133 -28.68 -2.40 -1.23
CA VAL A 133 -28.67 -1.37 -2.27
C VAL A 133 -29.55 -0.23 -1.79
N VAL A 134 -28.95 0.95 -1.62
CA VAL A 134 -29.64 2.19 -1.24
C VAL A 134 -29.41 3.19 -2.36
N GLY A 135 -30.45 3.44 -3.17
CA GLY A 135 -30.31 4.20 -4.42
C GLY A 135 -29.42 3.45 -5.42
N ASP A 136 -28.36 4.12 -5.89
CA ASP A 136 -27.36 3.55 -6.81
C ASP A 136 -26.11 3.01 -6.10
N GLU A 137 -26.07 3.13 -4.77
CA GLU A 137 -24.93 2.74 -3.95
C GLU A 137 -25.19 1.44 -3.19
N LEU A 138 -24.12 0.64 -3.01
CA LEU A 138 -24.16 -0.48 -2.08
C LEU A 138 -23.63 0.01 -0.73
N GLU A 139 -24.48 -0.01 0.29
CA GLU A 139 -24.05 0.23 1.66
C GLU A 139 -23.76 -1.07 2.38
N VAL A 140 -22.68 -1.09 3.15
CA VAL A 140 -22.30 -2.20 4.03
C VAL A 140 -22.37 -1.70 5.47
N GLU A 141 -23.13 -2.42 6.30
CA GLU A 141 -23.15 -2.24 7.74
C GLU A 141 -21.89 -2.84 8.38
N ILE A 142 -21.24 -2.06 9.23
CA ILE A 142 -20.10 -2.50 10.03
C ILE A 142 -20.62 -3.15 11.31
N LEU A 143 -19.96 -4.23 11.76
CA LEU A 143 -20.32 -4.91 13.01
C LEU A 143 -20.28 -3.95 14.20
N ASP A 144 -21.32 -3.97 15.03
CA ASP A 144 -21.51 -3.02 16.14
C ASP A 144 -20.33 -2.96 17.12
N ASP A 145 -19.67 -4.08 17.36
CA ASP A 145 -18.54 -4.21 18.27
C ASP A 145 -17.21 -3.68 17.68
N LEU A 146 -17.16 -3.48 16.36
CA LEU A 146 -16.07 -2.80 15.67
C LEU A 146 -16.26 -1.28 15.64
N LEU A 147 -17.49 -0.79 15.85
CA LEU A 147 -17.80 0.64 15.75
C LEU A 147 -17.34 1.42 16.98
N ILE A 148 -16.87 2.65 16.73
CA ILE A 148 -16.59 3.64 17.78
C ILE A 148 -17.84 4.51 17.93
N THR A 149 -18.69 4.17 18.91
CA THR A 149 -19.98 4.85 19.16
C THR A 149 -20.03 5.61 20.50
N THR A 150 -19.03 5.45 21.36
CA THR A 150 -19.16 5.66 22.81
C THR A 150 -18.57 6.96 23.39
N THR A 151 -18.44 8.04 22.62
CA THR A 151 -17.76 9.24 23.13
C THR A 151 -18.41 10.54 22.68
N ASP A 152 -18.45 11.53 23.58
CA ASP A 152 -18.80 12.92 23.25
C ASP A 152 -17.87 13.51 22.17
N ASP A 153 -16.63 13.01 22.06
CA ASP A 153 -15.66 13.34 21.00
C ASP A 153 -14.91 12.10 20.47
N PRO A 154 -15.45 11.42 19.44
CA PRO A 154 -14.83 10.24 18.82
C PRO A 154 -13.47 10.52 18.18
N LEU A 155 -13.22 11.77 17.74
CA LEU A 155 -11.97 12.14 17.11
C LEU A 155 -10.86 12.27 18.16
N SER A 156 -11.15 12.84 19.32
CA SER A 156 -10.22 12.88 20.44
C SER A 156 -9.78 11.48 20.86
N HIS A 157 -10.69 10.51 20.92
CA HIS A 157 -10.34 9.12 21.23
C HIS A 157 -9.37 8.50 20.19
N LEU A 158 -9.54 8.82 18.90
CA LEU A 158 -8.60 8.40 17.86
C LEU A 158 -7.23 9.06 18.02
N VAL A 159 -7.21 10.35 18.34
CA VAL A 159 -5.97 11.10 18.57
C VAL A 159 -5.24 10.57 19.80
N ASP A 160 -5.93 10.31 20.90
CA ASP A 160 -5.32 9.77 22.12
C ASP A 160 -4.81 8.34 21.92
N PHE A 161 -5.53 7.51 21.15
CA PHE A 161 -5.04 6.19 20.73
C PHE A 161 -3.72 6.28 19.94
N ALA A 162 -3.62 7.24 19.01
CA ALA A 162 -2.44 7.42 18.17
C ALA A 162 -1.29 8.12 18.91
N TYR A 163 -1.60 9.11 19.73
CA TYR A 163 -0.68 9.98 20.44
C TYR A 163 -1.20 10.27 21.86
N PRO A 164 -0.99 9.33 22.79
CA PRO A 164 -1.40 9.52 24.16
C PRO A 164 -0.78 10.81 24.71
N ASN A 165 -1.60 11.65 25.34
CA ASN A 165 -1.16 12.91 25.95
C ASN A 165 -0.41 13.87 25.00
N LEU A 166 -0.75 13.91 23.70
CA LEU A 166 -0.07 14.76 22.72
C LEU A 166 0.06 16.22 23.16
N LEU A 167 -1.06 16.85 23.55
CA LEU A 167 -1.10 18.27 23.93
C LEU A 167 -0.18 18.60 25.12
N GLN A 168 -0.09 17.69 26.09
CA GLN A 168 0.77 17.84 27.27
C GLN A 168 2.25 17.74 26.91
N ASN A 169 2.58 17.01 25.85
CA ASN A 169 3.95 16.70 25.44
C ASN A 169 4.45 17.51 24.23
N MET A 170 3.67 18.48 23.73
CA MET A 170 4.04 19.30 22.56
C MET A 170 5.40 20.00 22.70
N SER A 171 5.79 20.35 23.93
CA SER A 171 7.08 20.98 24.22
C SER A 171 8.21 20.00 24.55
N ASP A 172 7.92 18.71 24.76
CA ASP A 172 8.93 17.69 25.06
C ASP A 172 9.41 17.00 23.78
N TYR A 173 10.57 17.40 23.27
CA TYR A 173 11.16 16.75 22.09
C TYR A 173 11.41 15.25 22.28
N ARG A 174 11.52 14.75 23.51
CA ARG A 174 11.71 13.32 23.81
C ARG A 174 10.46 12.50 23.54
N TYR A 175 9.28 13.11 23.63
CA TYR A 175 8.03 12.48 23.20
C TYR A 175 8.12 12.07 21.73
N PHE A 176 8.66 12.95 20.90
CA PHE A 176 8.87 12.71 19.47
C PHE A 176 10.03 11.75 19.16
N GLN A 177 10.87 11.37 20.13
CA GLN A 177 11.89 10.32 20.01
C GLN A 177 11.33 8.90 20.17
N ARG A 178 10.02 8.73 20.10
CA ARG A 178 9.35 7.42 20.01
C ARG A 178 8.25 7.40 18.95
N VAL A 179 8.18 8.48 18.18
CA VAL A 179 7.18 8.69 17.15
C VAL A 179 7.54 7.86 15.92
N ALA A 180 6.55 7.15 15.40
CA ALA A 180 6.66 6.48 14.11
C ALA A 180 6.64 7.52 12.99
N VAL A 181 7.61 7.44 12.09
CA VAL A 181 7.74 8.26 10.89
C VAL A 181 7.85 7.35 9.66
N MET A 182 7.59 7.89 8.48
CA MET A 182 7.64 7.18 7.22
C MET A 182 8.50 7.97 6.23
N LEU A 183 9.35 7.25 5.50
CA LEU A 183 10.11 7.84 4.39
C LEU A 183 9.20 8.22 3.22
N LEU A 184 9.42 9.41 2.68
CA LEU A 184 8.68 9.94 1.53
C LEU A 184 9.44 9.75 0.19
N ARG A 185 10.68 9.26 0.24
CA ARG A 185 11.57 9.11 -0.91
C ARG A 185 12.51 7.93 -0.70
N ASN A 186 12.93 7.34 -1.82
CA ASN A 186 14.03 6.38 -1.82
C ASN A 186 15.34 7.10 -1.49
N ILE A 187 16.00 6.66 -0.42
CA ILE A 187 17.31 7.17 0.01
C ILE A 187 18.39 6.15 -0.38
N ASP A 188 18.18 4.90 0.03
CA ASP A 188 19.09 3.80 -0.25
C ASP A 188 18.29 2.51 -0.44
N GLN A 189 18.07 2.16 -1.70
CA GLN A 189 17.31 0.95 -2.05
C GLN A 189 18.06 -0.33 -1.70
N THR A 190 19.40 -0.28 -1.69
CA THR A 190 20.22 -1.46 -1.36
C THR A 190 20.12 -1.84 0.10
N SER A 191 19.95 -0.83 0.96
CA SER A 191 19.73 -0.99 2.41
C SER A 191 18.24 -0.98 2.81
N GLY A 192 17.32 -1.02 1.84
CA GLY A 192 15.87 -1.06 2.10
C GLY A 192 15.25 0.27 2.59
N LEU A 193 15.97 1.39 2.48
CA LEU A 193 15.47 2.74 2.78
C LEU A 193 14.74 3.33 1.56
N CYS A 194 13.56 2.79 1.31
CA CYS A 194 12.67 3.20 0.23
C CYS A 194 11.56 4.11 0.73
N ASN A 195 10.80 4.68 -0.21
CA ASN A 195 9.51 5.28 0.09
C ASN A 195 8.64 4.30 0.90
N GLU A 196 7.87 4.83 1.85
CA GLU A 196 6.98 4.09 2.76
C GLU A 196 7.68 3.23 3.83
N THR A 197 9.01 3.15 3.86
CA THR A 197 9.72 2.52 4.97
C THR A 197 9.39 3.27 6.27
N ARG A 198 8.80 2.56 7.22
CA ARG A 198 8.46 3.08 8.55
C ARG A 198 9.65 2.96 9.48
N LEU A 199 9.85 4.00 10.26
CA LEU A 199 10.94 4.13 11.21
C LEU A 199 10.36 4.61 12.55
N ILE A 200 10.96 4.19 13.66
CA ILE A 200 10.78 4.85 14.96
C ILE A 200 11.94 5.81 15.13
N VAL A 201 11.68 7.08 15.41
CA VAL A 201 12.75 8.04 15.74
C VAL A 201 13.39 7.60 17.05
N ASN A 202 14.72 7.60 17.15
CA ASN A 202 15.44 7.31 18.40
C ASN A 202 16.19 8.55 18.90
N LYS A 203 16.69 9.38 17.97
CA LYS A 203 17.52 10.54 18.28
C LYS A 203 17.28 11.66 17.27
N LEU A 204 17.12 12.86 17.79
CA LEU A 204 17.04 14.10 17.00
C LEU A 204 18.38 14.81 17.09
N GLY A 205 19.07 14.98 15.95
CA GLY A 205 20.26 15.81 15.82
C GLY A 205 19.98 17.03 14.94
N ASN A 206 20.93 17.96 14.87
CA ASN A 206 20.74 19.25 14.17
C ASN A 206 20.41 19.10 12.67
N ASN A 207 21.01 18.12 12.00
CA ASN A 207 20.85 17.90 10.55
C ASN A 207 20.62 16.43 10.18
N VAL A 208 20.36 15.58 11.17
CA VAL A 208 20.20 14.13 11.00
C VAL A 208 19.22 13.60 12.03
N ILE A 209 18.37 12.68 11.61
CA ILE A 209 17.46 11.93 12.49
C ILE A 209 17.97 10.50 12.56
N GLY A 210 18.33 10.04 13.76
CA GLY A 210 18.62 8.63 14.02
C GLY A 210 17.32 7.88 14.27
N ALA A 211 17.10 6.77 13.57
CA ALA A 211 15.85 6.03 13.62
C ALA A 211 16.08 4.52 13.49
N THR A 212 15.13 3.71 13.94
CA THR A 212 15.13 2.25 13.80
C THR A 212 14.07 1.82 12.79
N VAL A 213 14.43 0.97 11.83
CA VAL A 213 13.50 0.43 10.83
C VAL A 213 12.50 -0.52 11.50
N VAL A 214 11.21 -0.34 11.21
CA VAL A 214 10.13 -1.17 11.77
C VAL A 214 9.29 -1.90 10.71
N THR A 215 9.69 -1.81 9.44
CA THR A 215 9.05 -2.52 8.33
C THR A 215 10.03 -3.15 7.37
N GLY A 216 9.60 -4.24 6.74
CA GLY A 216 10.33 -4.89 5.66
C GLY A 216 11.37 -5.89 6.16
N ARG A 217 12.38 -6.17 5.33
CA ARG A 217 13.42 -7.17 5.64
C ARG A 217 14.48 -6.67 6.62
N ASN A 218 14.55 -5.35 6.82
CA ASN A 218 15.57 -4.66 7.59
C ASN A 218 15.07 -4.23 8.99
N ILE A 219 14.03 -4.89 9.52
CA ILE A 219 13.47 -4.55 10.84
C ILE A 219 14.56 -4.63 11.92
N GLY A 220 14.67 -3.59 12.74
CA GLY A 220 15.67 -3.46 13.80
C GLY A 220 16.92 -2.68 13.39
N ASP A 221 17.16 -2.47 12.09
CA ASP A 221 18.32 -1.72 11.61
C ASP A 221 18.28 -0.27 12.09
N LYS A 222 19.42 0.23 12.58
CA LYS A 222 19.59 1.65 12.96
C LYS A 222 20.10 2.43 11.76
N VAL A 223 19.37 3.48 11.41
CA VAL A 223 19.63 4.30 10.22
C VAL A 223 19.65 5.79 10.57
N TYR A 224 20.30 6.56 9.71
CA TYR A 224 20.43 8.01 9.85
C TYR A 224 19.82 8.69 8.63
N ILE A 225 18.79 9.51 8.86
CA ILE A 225 18.06 10.20 7.80
C ILE A 225 18.56 11.64 7.71
N PRO A 226 19.26 12.03 6.63
CA PRO A 226 19.69 13.40 6.42
C PRO A 226 18.58 14.26 5.78
N ARG A 227 18.76 15.58 5.80
CA ARG A 227 17.95 16.50 4.99
C ARG A 227 18.33 16.36 3.51
N MET A 228 17.33 16.25 2.64
CA MET A 228 17.51 16.15 1.19
C MET A 228 16.86 17.34 0.47
N ASN A 229 17.36 17.63 -0.74
CA ASN A 229 16.78 18.64 -1.62
C ASN A 229 15.60 18.00 -2.36
N LEU A 230 14.42 18.58 -2.21
CA LEU A 230 13.23 18.23 -2.99
C LEU A 230 13.02 19.30 -4.05
N ILE A 231 12.97 18.85 -5.30
CA ILE A 231 12.72 19.67 -6.48
C ILE A 231 11.39 19.17 -7.07
N PRO A 232 10.37 20.02 -7.25
CA PRO A 232 9.14 19.64 -7.93
C PRO A 232 9.44 19.19 -9.36
N SER A 233 8.84 18.08 -9.80
CA SER A 233 9.08 17.53 -11.15
C SER A 233 8.51 18.40 -12.26
N ASP A 234 7.39 19.08 -12.00
CA ASP A 234 6.78 20.06 -12.89
C ASP A 234 6.21 21.17 -12.02
N SER A 235 6.84 22.34 -12.06
CA SER A 235 6.40 23.44 -11.22
C SER A 235 5.38 24.32 -11.95
N GLY A 236 5.40 24.36 -13.28
CA GLY A 236 4.76 25.44 -14.04
C GLY A 236 5.18 26.85 -13.59
N LEU A 237 6.19 26.96 -12.72
CA LEU A 237 6.65 28.19 -12.12
C LEU A 237 7.77 28.78 -13.00
N PRO A 238 7.85 30.11 -13.14
CA PRO A 238 8.92 30.76 -13.89
C PRO A 238 10.29 30.67 -13.19
N PHE A 239 10.41 29.94 -12.07
CA PHE A 239 11.64 29.79 -11.29
C PHE A 239 11.85 28.35 -10.81
N LYS A 240 13.12 27.99 -10.60
CA LYS A 240 13.50 26.70 -10.01
C LYS A 240 13.26 26.75 -8.50
N PHE A 241 12.25 26.03 -8.03
CA PHE A 241 12.00 25.86 -6.60
C PHE A 241 12.73 24.64 -6.06
N GLN A 242 13.45 24.80 -4.94
CA GLN A 242 14.09 23.71 -4.22
C GLN A 242 13.87 23.88 -2.72
N ARG A 243 13.41 22.81 -2.07
CA ARG A 243 13.23 22.77 -0.61
C ARG A 243 14.15 21.74 0.02
N ARG A 244 15.00 22.15 0.96
CA ARG A 244 15.83 21.22 1.75
C ARG A 244 15.10 20.81 3.02
N GLN A 245 14.69 19.55 3.14
CA GLN A 245 13.97 19.05 4.32
C GLN A 245 14.25 17.57 4.57
N PHE A 246 13.93 17.07 5.76
CA PHE A 246 13.85 15.63 5.97
C PHE A 246 12.72 15.07 5.12
N SER A 247 12.98 14.01 4.37
CA SER A 247 11.95 13.34 3.56
C SER A 247 11.19 12.34 4.43
N LEU A 248 10.62 12.85 5.51
CA LEU A 248 9.85 12.10 6.50
C LEU A 248 8.49 12.74 6.68
N THR A 249 7.48 11.90 6.91
CA THR A 249 6.21 12.32 7.50
C THR A 249 6.00 11.55 8.79
N VAL A 250 5.22 12.11 9.71
CA VAL A 250 4.75 11.35 10.86
C VAL A 250 3.77 10.25 10.38
N CYS A 251 3.85 9.06 10.96
CA CYS A 251 3.27 7.82 10.42
C CYS A 251 2.36 7.09 11.43
N PHE A 252 1.49 7.82 12.13
CA PHE A 252 0.43 7.18 12.94
C PHE A 252 -0.90 7.11 12.21
N ALA A 253 -1.17 8.09 11.34
CA ALA A 253 -2.27 8.06 10.40
C ALA A 253 -1.71 7.98 8.98
N MET A 254 -2.35 7.18 8.14
CA MET A 254 -2.06 7.11 6.72
C MET A 254 -3.37 6.96 5.96
N THR A 255 -3.37 7.38 4.70
CA THR A 255 -4.52 7.13 3.84
C THR A 255 -4.63 5.63 3.56
N ILE A 256 -5.84 5.16 3.24
CA ILE A 256 -6.08 3.75 2.91
C ILE A 256 -5.16 3.31 1.76
N ASN A 257 -4.97 4.15 0.73
CA ASN A 257 -4.11 3.87 -0.41
C ASN A 257 -2.66 3.58 0.02
N MET A 258 -2.12 4.34 0.99
CA MET A 258 -0.76 4.15 1.52
C MET A 258 -0.63 2.89 2.39
N SER A 259 -1.74 2.43 2.98
CA SER A 259 -1.76 1.21 3.79
C SER A 259 -1.73 -0.07 2.95
N GLN A 260 -2.01 0.02 1.65
CA GLN A 260 -2.08 -1.13 0.76
C GLN A 260 -0.79 -1.94 0.80
N GLY A 261 -0.91 -3.26 0.91
CA GLY A 261 0.24 -4.16 1.04
C GLY A 261 0.80 -4.28 2.47
N GLN A 262 0.42 -3.39 3.40
CA GLN A 262 0.85 -3.48 4.79
C GLN A 262 0.01 -4.48 5.61
N SER A 263 0.61 -4.99 6.69
CA SER A 263 -0.05 -5.78 7.73
C SER A 263 0.15 -5.08 9.07
N LEU A 264 -0.94 -4.79 9.77
CA LEU A 264 -0.98 -3.96 10.99
C LEU A 264 -1.63 -4.73 12.13
N SER A 265 -1.08 -4.64 13.34
CA SER A 265 -1.67 -5.31 14.51
C SER A 265 -2.93 -4.61 15.00
N HIS A 266 -2.92 -3.27 15.00
CA HIS A 266 -4.05 -2.45 15.40
C HIS A 266 -4.31 -1.38 14.35
N VAL A 267 -5.58 -1.20 13.98
CA VAL A 267 -6.06 -0.23 13.00
C VAL A 267 -7.26 0.49 13.58
N ARG A 268 -7.25 1.81 13.47
CA ARG A 268 -8.42 2.65 13.66
C ARG A 268 -8.77 3.27 12.31
N LEU A 269 -9.88 2.84 11.73
CA LEU A 269 -10.36 3.34 10.45
C LEU A 269 -11.28 4.53 10.70
N TYR A 270 -10.91 5.70 10.19
CA TYR A 270 -11.71 6.92 10.29
C TYR A 270 -12.24 7.31 8.91
N LEU A 271 -13.56 7.31 8.76
CA LEU A 271 -14.30 7.63 7.55
C LEU A 271 -15.21 8.84 7.81
N PRO A 272 -14.67 10.08 7.74
CA PRO A 272 -15.51 11.29 7.80
C PRO A 272 -16.40 11.45 6.56
N LYS A 273 -16.09 10.71 5.49
CA LYS A 273 -16.86 10.58 4.25
C LYS A 273 -16.74 9.12 3.78
N SER A 274 -17.74 8.66 3.04
CA SER A 274 -17.69 7.34 2.38
C SER A 274 -16.46 7.17 1.50
N VAL A 275 -16.01 5.93 1.36
CA VAL A 275 -14.98 5.58 0.37
C VAL A 275 -15.46 5.87 -1.05
N PHE A 276 -14.52 6.16 -1.95
CA PHE A 276 -14.83 6.70 -3.28
C PHE A 276 -14.21 5.92 -4.44
N THR A 277 -13.50 4.83 -4.16
CA THR A 277 -12.83 4.03 -5.21
C THR A 277 -12.90 2.52 -4.96
N HIS A 278 -12.60 1.76 -6.01
CA HIS A 278 -12.62 0.31 -6.04
C HIS A 278 -11.87 -0.30 -4.84
N GLU A 279 -12.56 -1.14 -4.08
CA GLU A 279 -12.03 -1.96 -2.98
C GLU A 279 -11.35 -1.17 -1.87
N GLN A 280 -11.56 0.14 -1.80
CA GLN A 280 -10.92 0.97 -0.80
C GLN A 280 -11.33 0.54 0.62
N LEU A 281 -12.60 0.24 0.83
CA LEU A 281 -13.09 -0.29 2.12
C LEU A 281 -12.45 -1.66 2.44
N TYR A 282 -12.49 -2.61 1.49
CA TYR A 282 -11.87 -3.92 1.66
C TYR A 282 -10.37 -3.82 1.96
N VAL A 283 -9.64 -2.95 1.26
CA VAL A 283 -8.21 -2.72 1.52
C VAL A 283 -8.01 -2.26 2.95
N ALA A 284 -8.79 -1.30 3.44
CA ALA A 284 -8.68 -0.80 4.81
C ALA A 284 -8.92 -1.91 5.85
N LEU A 285 -10.00 -2.67 5.70
CA LEU A 285 -10.39 -3.74 6.64
C LEU A 285 -9.38 -4.89 6.63
N SER A 286 -8.84 -5.26 5.47
CA SER A 286 -7.90 -6.36 5.30
C SER A 286 -6.46 -6.07 5.77
N ARG A 287 -6.17 -4.87 6.28
CA ARG A 287 -4.82 -4.54 6.81
C ARG A 287 -4.58 -5.13 8.19
N VAL A 288 -5.64 -5.38 8.96
CA VAL A 288 -5.55 -5.86 10.34
C VAL A 288 -5.29 -7.36 10.40
N LYS A 289 -4.72 -7.83 11.52
CA LYS A 289 -4.42 -9.26 11.74
C LYS A 289 -5.45 -9.99 12.60
N SER A 290 -6.33 -9.27 13.30
CA SER A 290 -7.33 -9.85 14.20
C SER A 290 -8.57 -8.96 14.29
N HIS A 291 -9.68 -9.55 14.71
CA HIS A 291 -10.93 -8.86 14.97
C HIS A 291 -10.74 -7.72 16.01
N SER A 292 -10.10 -8.03 17.14
CA SER A 292 -9.80 -7.07 18.22
C SER A 292 -8.90 -5.91 17.80
N GLY A 293 -8.08 -6.11 16.76
CA GLY A 293 -7.18 -5.09 16.25
C GLY A 293 -7.89 -3.95 15.52
N LEU A 294 -9.13 -4.16 15.05
CA LEU A 294 -9.86 -3.20 14.22
C LEU A 294 -10.88 -2.41 15.05
N ARG A 295 -10.93 -1.10 14.84
CA ARG A 295 -12.10 -0.28 15.15
C ARG A 295 -12.38 0.70 14.02
N VAL A 296 -13.64 1.06 13.86
CA VAL A 296 -14.12 1.89 12.74
C VAL A 296 -14.97 3.04 13.29
N LEU A 297 -14.67 4.25 12.85
CA LEU A 297 -15.48 5.45 13.05
C LEU A 297 -15.95 5.96 11.69
N ILE A 298 -17.26 5.97 11.48
CA ILE A 298 -17.89 6.52 10.26
C ILE A 298 -18.73 7.71 10.69
N LEU A 299 -18.62 8.82 9.98
CA LEU A 299 -19.45 10.00 10.22
C LEU A 299 -20.39 10.24 9.03
N ASN A 300 -21.57 10.78 9.32
CA ASN A 300 -22.47 11.34 8.31
C ASN A 300 -22.07 12.78 7.95
N GLU A 301 -22.83 13.43 7.05
CA GLU A 301 -22.55 14.81 6.62
C GLU A 301 -22.61 15.83 7.76
N ASP A 302 -23.42 15.56 8.79
CA ASP A 302 -23.55 16.38 9.98
C ASP A 302 -22.44 16.13 11.02
N GLY A 303 -21.54 15.18 10.77
CA GLY A 303 -20.47 14.80 11.70
C GLY A 303 -20.89 13.81 12.79
N ASN A 304 -22.11 13.26 12.73
CA ASN A 304 -22.62 12.26 13.66
C ASN A 304 -22.20 10.83 13.27
N PRO A 305 -21.94 9.93 14.24
CA PRO A 305 -21.60 8.54 13.96
C PRO A 305 -22.69 7.81 13.13
N LYS A 306 -22.26 7.02 12.14
CA LYS A 306 -23.09 6.17 11.28
C LYS A 306 -22.65 4.70 11.37
N LEU A 307 -23.57 3.76 11.16
CA LEU A 307 -23.31 2.32 11.23
C LEU A 307 -22.85 1.71 9.89
N SER A 308 -23.24 2.31 8.77
CA SER A 308 -22.96 1.84 7.41
C SER A 308 -22.10 2.81 6.60
N THR A 309 -21.38 2.28 5.61
CA THR A 309 -20.63 3.05 4.62
C THR A 309 -20.81 2.47 3.23
N THR A 310 -20.69 3.30 2.19
CA THR A 310 -20.66 2.85 0.81
C THR A 310 -19.51 1.87 0.57
N ASN A 311 -19.72 0.86 -0.26
CA ASN A 311 -18.70 -0.07 -0.74
C ASN A 311 -18.68 -0.09 -2.28
N ILE A 312 -17.54 0.25 -2.86
CA ILE A 312 -17.38 0.42 -4.31
C ILE A 312 -16.56 -0.74 -4.87
N VAL A 313 -17.19 -1.56 -5.71
CA VAL A 313 -16.57 -2.73 -6.36
C VAL A 313 -16.85 -2.68 -7.87
N PHE A 314 -15.80 -2.61 -8.68
CA PHE A 314 -15.86 -2.67 -10.13
C PHE A 314 -15.76 -4.13 -10.55
N LYS A 315 -16.90 -4.76 -10.83
CA LYS A 315 -16.96 -6.18 -11.17
C LYS A 315 -16.19 -6.52 -12.45
N GLU A 316 -16.08 -5.55 -13.36
CA GLU A 316 -15.41 -5.69 -14.64
C GLU A 316 -13.91 -5.98 -14.49
N VAL A 317 -13.29 -5.57 -13.37
CA VAL A 317 -11.89 -5.89 -13.05
C VAL A 317 -11.68 -7.39 -12.95
N PHE A 318 -12.70 -8.16 -12.55
CA PHE A 318 -12.61 -9.60 -12.35
C PHE A 318 -12.86 -10.41 -13.62
N ASN A 319 -13.17 -9.75 -14.74
CA ASN A 319 -13.37 -10.44 -16.02
C ASN A 319 -12.05 -11.12 -16.44
N ASN A 320 -12.13 -12.36 -16.91
CA ASN A 320 -11.00 -13.14 -17.41
C ASN A 320 -9.95 -13.55 -16.35
N ILE A 321 -10.34 -13.73 -15.07
CA ILE A 321 -9.47 -14.15 -13.94
C ILE A 321 -9.87 -15.49 -13.32
#